data_AF-A0A409X8Z3-F1
#
_entry.id   AF-A0A409X8Z3-F1
#
_cell.length_a   1.000
_cell.length_b   1.000
_cell.length_c   1.000
_cell.angle_alpha   90.00
_cell.angle_beta   90.00
_cell.angle_gamma   90.00
#
_symmetry.space_group_name_H-M   'P 1'
#
loop_
_entity.id
_entity.type
_entity.pdbx_description
1 polymer ?
#
loop_
_entity_poly.entity_id
_entity_poly.type
_entity_poly.pdbx_seq_one_letter_code
_entity_poly.pdbx_strand_id
1 'polypeptide(L)'
;MEPHLAKLLHSNEDPSKRTIFEIKEILQEPSRVLLANELELQRLEQAILALKKDQERIHDFIKPYNTILAPIRRMPADILHEIFYHCLSSHRFPIMDASEAPLLLTHICSSWRSIALSSPRLWAKVVISLLTPPHTDPTSLNSTEELLIQKYERAVALRSEVIETWLDRSGDCPLSISIMCPYSVNGGGDEWMTRMLDSIVSCAQRWHSAELVVPYLIYSKIEASISEKVERLPVLRRFKLKLQVPFNIRTPVRSQSESGTLIFLNSPKLDTLSLSWKRFTRNFRDMPPVWNQLRRLYLHSELPPTHLIPLLSQCPKLVECRLWISSDDYGNVHQTAPRTGRVSLPHLQSFIVHDTSISLATVTTFRVIDAPSLSRVGYTRSFSGSSGWDDNTTEILNTQLSSVCDLLGAGPVDKLMLALAYTPSETVVNILKKVSSPKHVILGQKPLPFRQAESTGSPRYMDTMYHQTLPGLNQFDLSNLIITDFSSSESIAEQVNILPNLEILEVYGISHFSDDDALELIKSRLDASKAGRVAGLKTVTFHFDRRIERDIKEEIDRYARAVSASPVELKLVYEMADDQPTHMKHGSSSYGLSGEGLSWASSVEYDEFQ
;
A
#
# COMPACT_ATOMS: atom_id res chain seq x y z
N MET A 1 -61.15 -21.53 22.23
CA MET A 1 -61.33 -20.94 23.58
C MET A 1 -62.73 -20.38 23.63
N GLU A 2 -63.53 -20.74 24.64
CA GLU A 2 -64.92 -20.28 24.70
C GLU A 2 -65.02 -18.75 24.94
N PRO A 3 -66.09 -18.07 24.47
CA PRO A 3 -66.17 -16.60 24.47
C PRO A 3 -66.18 -15.97 25.87
N HIS A 4 -66.74 -16.65 26.88
CA HIS A 4 -66.73 -16.16 28.27
C HIS A 4 -65.33 -16.24 28.89
N LEU A 5 -64.52 -17.22 28.48
CA LEU A 5 -63.11 -17.33 28.90
C LEU A 5 -62.23 -16.28 28.24
N ALA A 6 -62.48 -15.97 26.96
CA ALA A 6 -61.75 -14.93 26.24
C ALA A 6 -61.98 -13.52 26.82
N LYS A 7 -63.20 -13.21 27.31
CA LYS A 7 -63.49 -11.94 28.00
C LYS A 7 -62.68 -11.76 29.28
N LEU A 8 -62.44 -12.85 30.02
CA LEU A 8 -61.64 -12.83 31.26
C LEU A 8 -60.14 -12.62 31.00
N LEU A 9 -59.66 -12.76 29.76
CA LEU A 9 -58.28 -12.37 29.40
C LEU A 9 -58.11 -10.86 29.20
N HIS A 10 -59.22 -10.12 29.06
CA HIS A 10 -59.24 -8.67 28.79
C HIS A 10 -59.98 -7.88 29.88
N SER A 11 -60.31 -8.53 31.00
CA SER A 11 -61.02 -7.96 32.14
C SER A 11 -60.40 -8.45 33.45
N ASN A 12 -60.37 -7.60 34.48
CA ASN A 12 -59.89 -7.95 35.83
C ASN A 12 -61.02 -8.49 36.73
N GLU A 13 -62.12 -8.96 36.14
CA GLU A 13 -63.22 -9.56 36.90
C GLU A 13 -62.84 -10.95 37.44
N ASP A 14 -63.24 -11.24 38.68
CA ASP A 14 -62.95 -12.52 39.32
C ASP A 14 -63.67 -13.67 38.59
N PRO A 15 -62.96 -14.74 38.16
CA PRO A 15 -63.59 -15.86 37.50
C PRO A 15 -64.51 -16.62 38.46
N SER A 16 -65.71 -16.98 37.98
CA SER A 16 -66.66 -17.74 38.78
C SER A 16 -66.10 -19.13 39.16
N LYS A 17 -66.56 -19.72 40.27
CA LYS A 17 -66.14 -21.07 40.70
C LYS A 17 -66.34 -22.14 39.63
N ARG A 18 -67.41 -22.03 38.82
CA ARG A 18 -67.70 -22.95 37.71
C ARG A 18 -66.67 -22.80 36.59
N THR A 19 -66.33 -21.56 36.25
CA THR A 19 -65.30 -21.23 35.24
C THR A 19 -63.92 -21.71 35.67
N ILE A 20 -63.57 -21.60 36.95
CA ILE A 20 -62.30 -22.14 37.50
C ILE A 20 -62.25 -23.66 37.33
N PHE A 21 -63.36 -24.38 37.60
CA PHE A 21 -63.42 -25.83 37.44
C PHE A 21 -63.26 -26.25 35.97
N GLU A 22 -63.99 -25.58 35.07
CA GLU A 22 -63.92 -25.80 33.62
C GLU A 22 -62.49 -25.57 33.09
N ILE A 23 -61.82 -24.47 33.48
CA ILE A 23 -60.42 -24.21 33.10
C ILE A 23 -59.50 -25.30 33.64
N LYS A 24 -59.66 -25.73 34.90
CA LYS A 24 -58.84 -26.81 35.48
C LYS A 24 -59.01 -28.12 34.73
N GLU A 25 -60.22 -28.45 34.30
CA GLU A 25 -60.53 -29.63 33.51
C GLU A 25 -59.89 -29.54 32.10
N ILE A 26 -60.01 -28.39 31.43
CA ILE A 26 -59.36 -28.11 30.13
C ILE A 26 -57.83 -28.20 30.25
N LEU A 27 -57.25 -27.73 31.35
CA LEU A 27 -55.80 -27.72 31.58
C LEU A 27 -55.21 -29.07 31.99
N GLN A 28 -56.02 -30.07 32.40
CA GLN A 28 -55.49 -31.36 32.86
C GLN A 28 -54.63 -32.05 31.79
N GLU A 29 -55.16 -32.20 30.58
CA GLU A 29 -54.47 -32.93 29.51
C GLU A 29 -53.26 -32.15 28.96
N PRO A 30 -53.34 -30.84 28.64
CA PRO A 30 -52.17 -30.04 28.26
C PRO A 30 -51.08 -30.04 29.33
N SER A 31 -51.43 -29.98 30.62
CA SER A 31 -50.44 -30.01 31.71
C SER A 31 -49.76 -31.38 31.81
N ARG A 32 -50.51 -32.47 31.59
CA ARG A 32 -49.95 -33.84 31.56
C ARG A 32 -48.99 -34.02 30.40
N VAL A 33 -49.35 -33.55 29.21
CA VAL A 33 -48.49 -33.60 28.01
C VAL A 33 -47.25 -32.73 28.18
N LEU A 34 -47.39 -31.53 28.74
CA LEU A 34 -46.26 -30.66 29.03
C LEU A 34 -45.26 -31.33 29.97
N LEU A 35 -45.73 -31.93 31.07
CA LEU A 35 -44.88 -32.67 32.00
C LEU A 35 -44.17 -33.86 31.34
N ALA A 36 -44.87 -34.61 30.49
CA ALA A 36 -44.27 -35.72 29.74
C ALA A 36 -43.18 -35.23 28.76
N ASN A 37 -43.41 -34.12 28.07
CA ASN A 37 -42.44 -33.50 27.18
C ASN A 37 -41.23 -32.95 27.95
N GLU A 38 -41.42 -32.34 29.12
CA GLU A 38 -40.33 -31.87 29.98
C GLU A 38 -39.43 -33.03 30.44
N LEU A 39 -40.03 -34.18 30.81
CA LEU A 39 -39.27 -35.38 31.17
C LEU A 39 -38.49 -35.96 29.99
N GLU A 40 -39.07 -36.00 28.79
CA GLU A 40 -38.38 -36.48 27.60
C GLU A 40 -37.27 -35.51 27.16
N LEU A 41 -37.49 -34.19 27.29
CA LEU A 41 -36.47 -33.18 27.05
C LEU A 41 -35.28 -33.42 27.99
N GLN A 42 -35.54 -33.63 29.29
CA GLN A 42 -34.49 -33.94 30.27
C GLN A 42 -33.74 -35.24 29.92
N ARG A 43 -34.44 -36.27 29.43
CA ARG A 43 -33.83 -37.53 28.99
C ARG A 43 -32.93 -37.32 27.76
N LEU A 44 -33.40 -36.56 26.79
CA LEU A 44 -32.65 -36.25 25.56
C LEU A 44 -31.43 -35.38 25.86
N GLU A 45 -31.55 -34.41 26.77
CA GLU A 45 -30.42 -33.59 27.24
C GLU A 45 -29.33 -34.46 27.89
N GLN A 46 -29.72 -35.42 28.74
CA GLN A 46 -28.77 -36.38 29.31
C GLN A 46 -28.11 -37.26 28.25
N ALA A 47 -28.88 -37.72 27.25
CA ALA A 47 -28.34 -38.51 26.14
C ALA A 47 -27.35 -37.71 25.28
N ILE A 48 -27.64 -36.43 25.01
CA ILE A 48 -26.72 -35.51 24.30
C ILE A 48 -25.43 -35.33 25.10
N LEU A 49 -25.51 -35.12 26.42
CA LEU A 49 -24.33 -35.00 27.28
C LEU A 49 -23.47 -36.28 27.25
N ALA A 50 -24.10 -37.46 27.30
CA ALA A 50 -23.40 -38.73 27.21
C ALA A 50 -22.70 -38.91 25.85
N LEU A 51 -23.39 -38.61 24.75
CA LEU A 51 -22.83 -38.69 23.40
C LEU A 51 -21.67 -37.71 23.18
N LYS A 52 -21.76 -36.49 23.72
CA LYS A 52 -20.64 -35.52 23.68
C LYS A 52 -19.41 -36.05 24.42
N LYS A 53 -19.61 -36.64 25.60
CA LYS A 53 -18.52 -37.26 26.37
C LYS A 53 -17.89 -38.44 25.62
N ASP A 54 -18.71 -39.27 24.97
CA ASP A 54 -18.19 -40.36 24.14
C ASP A 54 -17.47 -39.85 22.89
N GLN A 55 -17.95 -38.75 22.28
CA GLN A 55 -17.28 -38.09 21.17
C GLN A 55 -15.90 -37.58 21.57
N GLU A 56 -15.77 -36.90 22.72
CA GLU A 56 -14.49 -36.46 23.27
C GLU A 56 -13.55 -37.63 23.51
N ARG A 57 -14.04 -38.71 24.14
CA ARG A 57 -13.26 -39.93 24.39
C ARG A 57 -12.74 -40.57 23.11
N ILE A 58 -13.59 -40.67 22.08
CA ILE A 58 -13.20 -41.23 20.78
C ILE A 58 -12.20 -40.31 20.07
N HIS A 59 -12.42 -39.00 20.13
CA HIS A 59 -11.51 -38.02 19.55
C HIS A 59 -10.11 -38.11 20.19
N ASP A 60 -10.04 -38.21 21.51
CA ASP A 60 -8.79 -38.38 22.26
C ASP A 60 -8.11 -39.72 21.96
N PHE A 61 -8.88 -40.78 21.69
CA PHE A 61 -8.33 -42.06 21.25
C PHE A 61 -7.75 -41.99 19.83
N ILE A 62 -8.40 -41.30 18.89
CA ILE A 62 -7.99 -41.22 17.49
C ILE A 62 -6.81 -40.25 17.29
N LYS A 63 -6.76 -39.15 18.03
CA LYS A 63 -5.80 -38.05 17.85
C LYS A 63 -4.32 -38.49 17.81
N PRO A 64 -3.82 -39.40 18.66
CA PRO A 64 -2.45 -39.90 18.58
C PRO A 64 -2.17 -40.67 17.27
N TYR A 65 -3.11 -41.48 16.79
CA TYR A 65 -2.94 -42.24 15.54
C TYR A 65 -2.92 -41.30 14.33
N ASN A 66 -3.81 -40.31 14.29
CA ASN A 66 -3.77 -39.27 13.26
C ASN A 66 -2.45 -38.48 13.29
N THR A 67 -1.93 -38.20 14.49
CA THR A 67 -0.62 -37.56 14.65
C THR A 67 0.50 -38.45 14.11
N ILE A 68 0.45 -39.77 14.34
CA ILE A 68 1.44 -40.71 13.81
C ILE A 68 1.37 -40.80 12.28
N LEU A 69 0.17 -40.87 11.73
CA LEU A 69 -0.08 -41.01 10.29
C LEU A 69 0.06 -39.70 9.52
N ALA A 70 0.24 -38.57 10.21
CA ALA A 70 0.37 -37.24 9.63
C ALA A 70 1.42 -37.26 8.50
N PRO A 71 1.06 -36.88 7.25
CA PRO A 71 1.95 -36.94 6.09
C PRO A 71 3.30 -36.24 6.33
N ILE A 72 3.28 -35.15 7.09
CA ILE A 72 4.45 -34.34 7.44
C ILE A 72 5.61 -35.14 8.07
N ARG A 73 5.31 -36.24 8.77
CA ARG A 73 6.35 -37.08 9.40
C ARG A 73 7.13 -37.95 8.40
N ARG A 74 6.62 -38.08 7.17
CA ARG A 74 7.24 -38.84 6.08
C ARG A 74 7.81 -37.94 4.98
N MET A 75 7.72 -36.62 5.15
CA MET A 75 8.22 -35.68 4.17
C MET A 75 9.74 -35.59 4.25
N PRO A 76 10.45 -35.66 3.11
CA PRO A 76 11.89 -35.38 3.07
C PRO A 76 12.19 -33.97 3.57
N ALA A 77 13.36 -33.79 4.19
CA ALA A 77 13.81 -32.50 4.69
C ALA A 77 13.84 -31.44 3.58
N ASP A 78 14.27 -31.78 2.37
CA ASP A 78 14.32 -30.86 1.22
C ASP A 78 12.96 -30.28 0.84
N ILE A 79 11.89 -31.09 0.95
CA ILE A 79 10.53 -30.61 0.69
C ILE A 79 10.05 -29.70 1.82
N LEU A 80 10.39 -30.03 3.07
CA LEU A 80 10.09 -29.17 4.21
C LEU A 80 10.85 -27.84 4.12
N HIS A 81 12.10 -27.84 3.66
CA HIS A 81 12.88 -26.64 3.39
C HIS A 81 12.17 -25.72 2.39
N GLU A 82 11.65 -26.27 1.29
CA GLU A 82 10.95 -25.48 0.28
C GLU A 82 9.60 -24.97 0.79
N ILE A 83 8.84 -25.79 1.52
CA ILE A 83 7.60 -25.35 2.19
C ILE A 83 7.90 -24.19 3.15
N PHE A 84 8.92 -24.33 3.99
CA PHE A 84 9.32 -23.30 4.95
C PHE A 84 9.72 -22.01 4.26
N TYR A 85 10.40 -22.11 3.11
CA TYR A 85 10.76 -20.95 2.31
C TYR A 85 9.53 -20.21 1.79
N HIS A 86 8.51 -20.94 1.37
CA HIS A 86 7.21 -20.37 0.96
C HIS A 86 6.34 -19.88 2.12
N CYS A 87 6.67 -20.20 3.38
CA CYS A 87 6.03 -19.59 4.56
C CYS A 87 6.56 -18.18 4.85
N LEU A 88 7.68 -17.76 4.25
CA LEU A 88 8.17 -16.40 4.39
C LEU A 88 7.26 -15.44 3.63
N SER A 89 7.09 -14.21 4.14
CA SER A 89 6.33 -13.19 3.41
C SER A 89 6.97 -12.88 2.06
N SER A 90 6.17 -12.92 1.00
CA SER A 90 6.57 -12.57 -0.36
C SER A 90 6.63 -11.05 -0.57
N HIS A 91 5.72 -10.31 0.09
CA HIS A 91 5.51 -8.87 -0.13
C HIS A 91 6.27 -7.96 0.85
N ARG A 92 6.76 -8.51 1.98
CA ARG A 92 7.49 -7.75 3.00
C ARG A 92 8.70 -8.51 3.52
N PHE A 93 9.59 -7.80 4.21
CA PHE A 93 10.69 -8.42 4.94
C PHE A 93 10.15 -9.04 6.24
N PRO A 94 10.69 -10.19 6.68
CA PRO A 94 10.21 -10.85 7.88
C PRO A 94 10.58 -10.03 9.12
N ILE A 95 9.62 -9.91 10.03
CA ILE A 95 9.85 -9.30 11.34
C ILE A 95 10.46 -10.36 12.26
N MET A 96 11.40 -9.96 13.11
CA MET A 96 11.98 -10.84 14.15
C MET A 96 10.96 -11.06 15.28
N ASP A 97 9.86 -11.75 14.98
CA ASP A 97 8.78 -12.08 15.91
C ASP A 97 8.53 -13.59 15.95
N ALA A 98 8.25 -14.15 17.13
CA ALA A 98 8.02 -15.58 17.29
C ALA A 98 6.75 -16.08 16.59
N SER A 99 5.81 -15.17 16.29
CA SER A 99 4.60 -15.46 15.51
C SER A 99 4.82 -15.48 14.00
N GLU A 100 6.02 -15.12 13.52
CA GLU A 100 6.35 -15.00 12.09
C GLU A 100 7.47 -15.96 11.69
N ALA A 101 7.40 -16.48 10.46
CA ALA A 101 8.50 -17.27 9.90
C ALA A 101 9.72 -16.37 9.64
N PRO A 102 10.96 -16.86 9.87
CA PRO A 102 11.33 -18.24 10.16
C PRO A 102 11.22 -18.66 11.63
N LEU A 103 11.09 -17.73 12.59
CA LEU A 103 11.09 -18.05 14.02
C LEU A 103 9.94 -18.97 14.43
N LEU A 104 8.73 -18.71 13.94
CA LEU A 104 7.55 -19.56 14.16
C LEU A 104 7.84 -21.05 13.88
N LEU A 105 8.55 -21.33 12.78
CA LEU A 105 8.89 -22.69 12.36
C LEU A 105 9.82 -23.39 13.36
N THR A 106 10.62 -22.62 14.10
CA THR A 106 11.48 -23.14 15.16
C THR A 106 10.72 -23.49 16.45
N HIS A 107 9.46 -23.07 16.59
CA HIS A 107 8.64 -23.30 17.79
C HIS A 107 7.65 -24.46 17.65
N ILE A 108 7.48 -25.04 16.45
CA ILE A 108 6.47 -26.08 16.20
C ILE A 108 6.87 -27.43 16.80
N CYS A 109 8.03 -27.99 16.40
CA CYS A 109 8.57 -29.23 16.97
C CYS A 109 10.09 -29.29 16.82
N SER A 110 10.74 -30.26 17.49
CA SER A 110 12.20 -30.42 17.46
C SER A 110 12.76 -30.68 16.05
N SER A 111 12.07 -31.48 15.23
CA SER A 111 12.47 -31.76 13.85
C SER A 111 12.41 -30.50 12.99
N TRP A 112 11.30 -29.74 13.04
CA TRP A 112 11.16 -28.50 12.28
C TRP A 112 12.15 -27.44 12.74
N ARG A 113 12.42 -27.35 14.05
CA ARG A 113 13.48 -26.51 14.59
C ARG A 113 14.83 -26.84 13.98
N SER A 114 15.21 -28.11 13.95
CA SER A 114 16.48 -28.54 13.36
C SER A 114 16.57 -28.17 11.87
N ILE A 115 15.50 -28.41 11.11
CA ILE A 115 15.42 -28.08 9.68
C ILE A 115 15.51 -26.56 9.48
N ALA A 116 14.68 -25.77 10.17
CA ALA A 116 14.64 -24.32 10.02
C ALA A 116 15.96 -23.66 10.41
N LEU A 117 16.60 -24.10 11.51
CA LEU A 117 17.90 -23.58 11.95
C LEU A 117 19.04 -23.95 10.98
N SER A 118 18.97 -25.09 10.30
CA SER A 118 19.95 -25.53 9.30
C SER A 118 19.67 -25.02 7.88
N SER A 119 18.75 -24.07 7.72
CA SER A 119 18.34 -23.53 6.42
C SER A 119 18.81 -22.08 6.20
N PRO A 120 20.04 -21.83 5.72
CA PRO A 120 20.54 -20.46 5.54
C PRO A 120 19.62 -19.53 4.73
N ARG A 121 18.95 -20.07 3.71
CA ARG A 121 17.99 -19.33 2.87
C ARG A 121 16.81 -18.74 3.66
N LEU A 122 16.41 -19.35 4.78
CA LEU A 122 15.31 -18.84 5.62
C LEU A 122 15.70 -17.58 6.40
N TRP A 123 16.99 -17.43 6.69
CA TRP A 123 17.55 -16.31 7.47
C TRP A 123 18.13 -15.21 6.58
N ALA A 124 18.05 -15.36 5.25
CA ALA A 124 18.65 -14.43 4.29
C ALA A 124 17.87 -13.11 4.13
N LYS A 125 16.72 -12.95 4.78
CA LYS A 125 15.93 -11.71 4.80
C LYS A 125 15.69 -11.26 6.24
N VAL A 126 15.81 -9.96 6.52
CA VAL A 126 15.57 -9.43 7.88
C VAL A 126 15.16 -7.95 7.88
N VAL A 127 14.25 -7.57 8.78
CA VAL A 127 14.01 -6.17 9.20
C VAL A 127 14.69 -5.88 10.52
N ILE A 128 15.49 -4.82 10.54
CA ILE A 128 16.22 -4.33 11.70
C ILE A 128 15.68 -2.93 12.04
N SER A 129 14.73 -2.89 12.98
CA SER A 129 14.31 -1.62 13.61
C SER A 129 15.34 -1.22 14.68
N LEU A 130 15.95 -0.04 14.49
CA LEU A 130 16.88 0.61 15.40
C LEU A 130 16.07 1.25 16.54
N LEU A 131 16.28 0.78 17.76
CA LEU A 131 15.68 1.37 18.96
C LEU A 131 16.29 2.75 19.22
N THR A 132 15.49 3.71 19.62
CA THR A 132 15.97 5.04 20.01
C THR A 132 15.96 5.19 21.52
N PRO A 133 17.00 5.82 22.11
CA PRO A 133 17.04 6.03 23.55
C PRO A 133 15.86 6.89 24.00
N PRO A 134 15.33 6.67 25.21
CA PRO A 134 14.31 7.55 25.77
C PRO A 134 14.88 8.98 25.89
N HIS A 135 14.10 9.98 25.47
CA HIS A 135 14.46 11.38 25.69
C HIS A 135 14.45 11.64 27.20
N THR A 136 15.64 11.84 27.77
CA THR A 136 15.83 12.14 29.20
C THR A 136 16.69 13.39 29.31
N ASP A 137 16.31 14.31 30.19
CA ASP A 137 17.14 15.47 30.51
C ASP A 137 18.23 15.00 31.49
N PRO A 138 19.52 15.06 31.13
CA PRO A 138 20.60 14.60 31.99
C PRO A 138 20.70 15.39 33.31
N THR A 139 20.02 16.54 33.43
CA THR A 139 20.07 17.39 34.62
C THR A 139 19.01 17.07 35.68
N SER A 140 18.02 16.21 35.40
CA SER A 140 16.95 15.89 36.37
C SER A 140 16.45 14.43 36.32
N LEU A 141 17.37 13.46 36.34
CA LEU A 141 17.02 12.05 36.32
C LEU A 141 16.25 11.65 37.60
N ASN A 142 15.04 11.12 37.44
CA ASN A 142 14.30 10.43 38.51
C ASN A 142 14.43 8.90 38.39
N SER A 143 14.09 8.17 39.46
CA SER A 143 14.20 6.69 39.52
C SER A 143 13.41 5.95 38.43
N THR A 144 12.34 6.55 37.91
CA THR A 144 11.57 6.02 36.77
C THR A 144 12.37 6.09 35.46
N GLU A 145 13.12 7.16 35.23
CA GLU A 145 13.93 7.36 34.02
C GLU A 145 15.15 6.43 34.00
N GLU A 146 15.78 6.19 35.15
CA GLU A 146 16.85 5.20 35.31
C GLU A 146 16.38 3.78 34.93
N LEU A 147 15.19 3.38 35.38
CA LEU A 147 14.59 2.09 35.02
C LEU A 147 14.27 1.98 33.52
N LEU A 148 13.90 3.07 32.87
CA LEU A 148 13.65 3.10 31.42
C LEU A 148 14.94 2.95 30.62
N ILE A 149 16.01 3.64 31.03
CA ILE A 149 17.35 3.50 30.43
C ILE A 149 17.85 2.06 30.58
N GLN A 150 17.75 1.46 31.77
CA GLN A 150 18.18 0.07 31.98
C GLN A 150 17.38 -0.93 31.12
N LYS A 151 16.06 -0.74 31.00
CA LYS A 151 15.23 -1.57 30.11
C LYS A 151 15.63 -1.41 28.65
N TYR A 152 15.93 -0.18 28.24
CA TYR A 152 16.41 0.14 26.90
C TYR A 152 17.73 -0.55 26.59
N GLU A 153 18.73 -0.43 27.47
CA GLU A 153 20.05 -1.07 27.30
C GLU A 153 19.95 -2.59 27.17
N ARG A 154 19.13 -3.22 28.03
CA ARG A 154 18.88 -4.67 27.95
C ARG A 154 18.22 -5.07 26.63
N ALA A 155 17.22 -4.31 26.19
CA ALA A 155 16.53 -4.57 24.93
C ALA A 155 17.48 -4.42 23.72
N VAL A 156 18.35 -3.42 23.74
CA VAL A 156 19.39 -3.20 22.73
C VAL A 156 20.39 -4.36 22.70
N ALA A 157 20.94 -4.75 23.86
CA ALA A 157 21.92 -5.83 23.94
C ALA A 157 21.36 -7.15 23.41
N LEU A 158 20.14 -7.52 23.82
CA LEU A 158 19.46 -8.71 23.33
C LEU A 158 19.21 -8.63 21.82
N ARG A 159 18.84 -7.45 21.31
CA ARG A 159 18.57 -7.27 19.88
C ARG A 159 19.84 -7.39 19.05
N SER A 160 20.98 -6.90 19.52
CA SER A 160 22.28 -7.09 18.87
C SER A 160 22.66 -8.56 18.77
N GLU A 161 22.52 -9.33 19.86
CA GLU A 161 22.80 -10.78 19.88
C GLU A 161 21.89 -11.55 18.90
N VAL A 162 20.60 -11.18 18.85
CA VAL A 162 19.64 -11.78 17.92
C VAL A 162 20.01 -11.46 16.47
N ILE A 163 20.42 -10.22 16.17
CA ILE A 163 20.86 -9.82 14.82
C ILE A 163 22.11 -10.61 14.42
N GLU A 164 23.12 -10.69 15.27
CA GLU A 164 24.34 -11.48 15.02
C GLU A 164 23.98 -12.94 14.73
N THR A 165 23.18 -13.56 15.60
CA THR A 165 22.72 -14.94 15.40
C THR A 165 21.95 -15.11 14.09
N TRP A 166 21.13 -14.13 13.70
CA TRP A 166 20.38 -14.15 12.45
C TRP A 166 21.31 -14.09 11.23
N LEU A 167 22.29 -13.18 11.27
CA LEU A 167 23.28 -13.00 10.21
C LEU A 167 24.18 -14.24 10.09
N ASP A 168 24.59 -14.86 11.19
CA ASP A 168 25.36 -16.10 11.19
C ASP A 168 24.57 -17.25 10.57
N ARG A 169 23.30 -17.40 10.94
CA ARG A 169 22.41 -18.42 10.37
C ARG A 169 22.18 -18.25 8.88
N SER A 170 22.26 -17.02 8.35
CA SER A 170 22.15 -16.77 6.92
C SER A 170 23.29 -17.40 6.10
N GLY A 171 24.35 -17.88 6.75
CA GLY A 171 25.51 -18.50 6.09
C GLY A 171 26.09 -17.57 5.03
N ASP A 172 26.33 -18.07 3.82
CA ASP A 172 26.80 -17.29 2.67
C ASP A 172 25.67 -16.83 1.74
N CYS A 173 24.40 -16.95 2.15
CA CYS A 173 23.30 -16.57 1.29
C CYS A 173 23.34 -15.07 0.94
N PRO A 174 22.91 -14.67 -0.27
CA PRO A 174 22.73 -13.27 -0.60
C PRO A 174 21.66 -12.63 0.30
N LEU A 175 22.04 -11.56 1.00
CA LEU A 175 21.25 -10.95 2.05
C LEU A 175 20.29 -9.88 1.52
N SER A 176 19.06 -9.88 2.05
CA SER A 176 18.11 -8.80 1.87
C SER A 176 17.85 -8.15 3.23
N ILE A 177 18.35 -6.94 3.43
CA ILE A 177 18.30 -6.25 4.73
C ILE A 177 17.43 -4.99 4.62
N SER A 178 16.55 -4.78 5.59
CA SER A 178 15.86 -3.52 5.80
C SER A 178 16.25 -2.92 7.15
N ILE A 179 16.85 -1.73 7.17
CA ILE A 179 17.21 -1.00 8.39
C ILE A 179 16.27 0.20 8.55
N MET A 180 15.64 0.31 9.70
CA MET A 180 14.67 1.36 9.99
C MET A 180 15.01 2.09 11.27
N CYS A 181 14.85 3.40 11.28
CA CYS A 181 14.93 4.22 12.49
C CYS A 181 13.73 5.17 12.51
N PRO A 182 12.75 4.99 13.42
CA PRO A 182 11.49 5.74 13.38
C PRO A 182 11.58 7.18 13.93
N TYR A 183 12.69 7.61 14.55
CA TYR A 183 12.82 8.95 15.13
C TYR A 183 14.15 9.64 14.82
N SER A 184 14.11 10.98 14.85
CA SER A 184 15.31 11.83 14.81
C SER A 184 16.10 11.65 16.09
N VAL A 185 17.29 11.06 15.98
CA VAL A 185 18.25 10.99 17.09
C VAL A 185 18.88 12.38 17.27
N ASN A 186 18.32 13.17 18.19
CA ASN A 186 18.95 14.42 18.64
C ASN A 186 20.01 14.08 19.69
N GLY A 187 21.29 14.26 19.36
CA GLY A 187 22.38 13.99 20.29
C GLY A 187 22.90 12.54 20.17
N GLY A 188 24.22 12.39 20.25
CA GLY A 188 24.93 11.20 19.81
C GLY A 188 24.51 9.92 20.52
N GLY A 189 23.84 9.02 19.80
CA GLY A 189 23.92 7.59 20.09
C GLY A 189 25.35 7.14 19.75
N ASP A 190 26.21 6.93 20.76
CA ASP A 190 26.26 5.85 21.76
C ASP A 190 26.80 4.56 21.13
N GLU A 191 28.00 4.18 21.58
CA GLU A 191 28.89 3.11 21.11
C GLU A 191 28.22 1.79 20.67
N TRP A 192 27.08 1.43 21.28
CA TRP A 192 26.30 0.25 20.92
C TRP A 192 25.74 0.30 19.50
N MET A 193 25.32 1.48 19.02
CA MET A 193 24.74 1.64 17.69
C MET A 193 25.83 1.42 16.64
N THR A 194 27.04 1.94 16.89
CA THR A 194 28.20 1.69 16.05
C THR A 194 28.53 0.20 16.01
N ARG A 195 28.56 -0.49 17.16
CA ARG A 195 28.80 -1.95 17.23
C ARG A 195 27.77 -2.75 16.43
N MET A 196 26.48 -2.45 16.57
CA MET A 196 25.42 -3.11 15.83
C MET A 196 25.51 -2.83 14.33
N LEU A 197 25.73 -1.57 13.93
CA LEU A 197 25.94 -1.21 12.52
C LEU A 197 27.18 -1.90 11.94
N ASP A 198 28.24 -2.04 12.72
CA ASP A 198 29.45 -2.74 12.30
C ASP A 198 29.21 -4.23 12.06
N SER A 199 28.45 -4.89 12.94
CA SER A 199 28.01 -6.28 12.73
C SER A 199 27.20 -6.42 11.44
N ILE A 200 26.26 -5.49 11.19
CA ILE A 200 25.44 -5.48 9.97
C ILE A 200 26.29 -5.20 8.72
N VAL A 201 27.22 -4.25 8.77
CA VAL A 201 28.10 -3.88 7.65
C VAL A 201 29.14 -4.96 7.35
N SER A 202 29.54 -5.78 8.32
CA SER A 202 30.48 -6.89 8.11
C SER A 202 30.02 -7.88 7.03
N CYS A 203 28.70 -8.00 6.83
CA CYS A 203 28.12 -8.86 5.80
C CYS A 203 27.73 -8.13 4.50
N ALA A 204 28.12 -6.85 4.34
CA ALA A 204 27.70 -6.00 3.22
C ALA A 204 28.13 -6.50 1.83
N GLN A 205 29.23 -7.26 1.75
CA GLN A 205 29.66 -7.91 0.50
C GLN A 205 28.60 -8.85 -0.09
N ARG A 206 27.74 -9.42 0.75
CA ARG A 206 26.68 -10.35 0.35
C ARG A 206 25.31 -9.67 0.22
N TRP A 207 25.21 -8.35 0.42
CA TRP A 207 23.94 -7.65 0.29
C TRP A 207 23.45 -7.66 -1.16
N HIS A 208 22.35 -8.36 -1.36
CA HIS A 208 21.63 -8.44 -2.61
C HIS A 208 20.54 -7.37 -2.71
N SER A 209 19.89 -7.07 -1.59
CA SER A 209 18.84 -6.06 -1.47
C SER A 209 19.06 -5.27 -0.18
N ALA A 210 19.04 -3.94 -0.23
CA ALA A 210 19.16 -3.10 0.95
C ALA A 210 18.09 -2.02 0.95
N GLU A 211 17.34 -1.91 2.04
CA GLU A 211 16.38 -0.86 2.31
C GLU A 211 16.79 -0.08 3.57
N LEU A 212 16.99 1.23 3.44
CA LEU A 212 17.41 2.11 4.52
C LEU A 212 16.35 3.20 4.71
N VAL A 213 15.64 3.17 5.83
CA VAL A 213 14.66 4.18 6.24
C VAL A 213 15.16 4.82 7.52
N VAL A 214 16.05 5.79 7.40
CA VAL A 214 16.84 6.31 8.53
C VAL A 214 17.10 7.83 8.41
N PRO A 215 17.38 8.53 9.52
CA PRO A 215 17.92 9.89 9.47
C PRO A 215 19.28 9.95 8.74
N TYR A 216 19.62 11.10 8.15
CA TYR A 216 20.90 11.31 7.44
C TYR A 216 22.12 10.96 8.30
N LEU A 217 22.10 11.28 9.61
CA LEU A 217 23.19 10.98 10.53
C LEU A 217 23.49 9.47 10.65
N ILE A 218 22.47 8.62 10.54
CA ILE A 218 22.64 7.17 10.58
C ILE A 218 23.13 6.66 9.23
N TYR A 219 22.55 7.20 8.14
CA TYR A 219 23.02 6.90 6.79
C TYR A 219 24.51 7.20 6.61
N SER A 220 24.97 8.37 7.06
CA SER A 220 26.38 8.76 6.93
C SER A 220 27.32 7.84 7.71
N LYS A 221 26.91 7.34 8.87
CA LYS A 221 27.67 6.31 9.62
C LYS A 221 27.75 4.99 8.84
N ILE A 222 26.63 4.52 8.29
CA ILE A 222 26.58 3.29 7.47
C ILE A 222 27.47 3.44 6.23
N GLU A 223 27.34 4.56 5.52
CA GLU A 223 28.13 4.87 4.32
C GLU A 223 29.63 4.92 4.63
N ALA A 224 30.03 5.56 5.74
CA ALA A 224 31.41 5.58 6.19
C ALA A 224 31.94 4.18 6.52
N SER A 225 31.20 3.38 7.31
CA SER A 225 31.61 2.01 7.66
C SER A 225 31.75 1.10 6.43
N ILE A 226 30.88 1.23 5.43
CA ILE A 226 30.99 0.46 4.18
C ILE A 226 32.19 0.93 3.36
N SER A 227 32.40 2.25 3.26
CA SER A 227 33.52 2.83 2.51
C SER A 227 34.87 2.42 3.09
N GLU A 228 34.96 2.28 4.42
CA GLU A 228 36.17 1.84 5.12
C GLU A 228 36.41 0.33 5.00
N LYS A 229 35.36 -0.50 5.16
CA LYS A 229 35.53 -1.95 5.39
C LYS A 229 35.32 -2.83 4.16
N VAL A 230 34.53 -2.35 3.20
CA VAL A 230 33.91 -3.20 2.18
C VAL A 230 34.31 -2.75 0.77
N GLU A 231 34.67 -1.47 0.57
CA GLU A 231 35.06 -0.83 -0.71
C GLU A 231 34.02 -0.89 -1.85
N ARG A 232 33.32 -2.01 -2.07
CA ARG A 232 32.30 -2.24 -3.10
C ARG A 232 31.21 -3.21 -2.65
N LEU A 233 30.00 -3.06 -3.19
CA LEU A 233 28.87 -3.97 -2.99
C LEU A 233 28.63 -4.81 -4.27
N PRO A 234 29.27 -5.98 -4.43
CA PRO A 234 29.39 -6.67 -5.72
C PRO A 234 28.12 -7.39 -6.17
N VAL A 235 27.20 -7.69 -5.24
CA VAL A 235 25.96 -8.44 -5.51
C VAL A 235 24.69 -7.61 -5.30
N LEU A 236 24.82 -6.33 -4.93
CA LEU A 236 23.67 -5.45 -4.68
C LEU A 236 22.92 -5.18 -5.99
N ARG A 237 21.66 -5.59 -6.01
CA ARG A 237 20.74 -5.43 -7.15
C ARG A 237 19.64 -4.43 -6.87
N ARG A 238 19.17 -4.37 -5.63
CA ARG A 238 18.07 -3.49 -5.22
C ARG A 238 18.51 -2.60 -4.07
N PHE A 239 18.40 -1.29 -4.25
CA PHE A 239 18.70 -0.33 -3.21
C PHE A 239 17.53 0.65 -3.03
N LYS A 240 17.08 0.78 -1.79
CA LYS A 240 16.02 1.70 -1.39
C LYS A 240 16.51 2.57 -0.23
N LEU A 241 16.39 3.89 -0.38
CA LEU A 241 16.80 4.87 0.62
C LEU A 241 15.68 5.89 0.85
N LYS A 242 15.23 6.02 2.10
CA LYS A 242 14.41 7.14 2.57
C LYS A 242 15.17 7.87 3.67
N LEU A 243 15.66 9.07 3.37
CA LEU A 243 16.26 9.93 4.37
C LEU A 243 15.18 10.79 5.04
N GLN A 244 14.99 10.55 6.34
CA GLN A 244 14.01 11.31 7.12
C GLN A 244 14.48 12.75 7.34
N VAL A 245 13.58 13.71 7.15
CA VAL A 245 13.83 15.13 7.45
C VAL A 245 13.67 15.34 8.96
N PRO A 246 14.61 16.02 9.66
CA PRO A 246 14.47 16.28 11.09
C PRO A 246 13.20 17.08 11.40
N PHE A 247 12.37 16.58 12.31
CA PHE A 247 11.06 17.15 12.65
C PHE A 247 11.09 18.55 13.30
N ASN A 248 12.25 19.08 13.68
CA ASN A 248 12.34 20.18 14.66
C ASN A 248 13.13 21.42 14.26
N ILE A 249 13.43 21.66 12.98
CA ILE A 249 14.24 22.83 12.61
C ILE A 249 13.37 23.86 11.88
N ARG A 250 12.84 24.82 12.66
CA ARG A 250 12.25 26.08 12.18
C ARG A 250 13.26 26.98 11.44
N THR A 251 14.52 26.56 11.37
CA THR A 251 15.57 27.17 10.56
C THR A 251 16.07 26.12 9.57
N PRO A 252 16.19 26.43 8.27
CA PRO A 252 16.94 25.56 7.38
C PRO A 252 18.35 25.48 7.96
N VAL A 253 18.82 24.29 8.34
CA VAL A 253 20.21 24.09 8.73
C VAL A 253 21.07 24.40 7.51
N ARG A 254 21.44 25.68 7.38
CA ARG A 254 22.64 26.08 6.68
C ARG A 254 23.78 25.46 7.50
N SER A 255 24.59 24.60 6.88
CA SER A 255 25.89 24.08 7.36
C SER A 255 25.99 22.76 8.16
N GLN A 256 25.39 21.67 7.67
CA GLN A 256 26.20 20.47 7.51
C GLN A 256 26.28 20.12 6.03
N SER A 257 27.51 19.95 5.54
CA SER A 257 27.79 19.56 4.18
C SER A 257 27.34 18.12 4.01
N GLU A 258 26.09 17.91 3.60
CA GLU A 258 25.64 16.62 3.05
C GLU A 258 26.44 16.37 1.77
N SER A 259 27.70 15.94 1.92
CA SER A 259 28.67 15.65 0.87
C SER A 259 28.92 14.15 0.74
N GLY A 260 27.95 13.32 1.17
CA GLY A 260 28.04 11.87 1.09
C GLY A 260 28.23 11.39 -0.35
N THR A 261 29.21 10.51 -0.55
CA THR A 261 29.41 9.83 -1.83
C THR A 261 28.58 8.57 -1.80
N LEU A 262 27.53 8.47 -2.62
CA LEU A 262 26.61 7.34 -2.59
C LEU A 262 27.28 6.03 -3.04
N ILE A 263 28.01 5.37 -2.15
CA ILE A 263 28.73 4.12 -2.44
C ILE A 263 27.79 3.03 -2.98
N PHE A 264 26.55 3.02 -2.49
CA PHE A 264 25.49 2.13 -2.94
C PHE A 264 25.14 2.29 -4.43
N LEU A 265 25.24 3.50 -4.98
CA LEU A 265 24.95 3.75 -6.39
C LEU A 265 26.03 3.26 -7.34
N ASN A 266 27.24 3.03 -6.83
CA ASN A 266 28.36 2.50 -7.61
C ASN A 266 28.33 0.97 -7.73
N SER A 267 27.28 0.32 -7.24
CA SER A 267 27.16 -1.14 -7.24
C SER A 267 26.99 -1.69 -8.66
N PRO A 268 27.91 -2.55 -9.14
CA PRO A 268 27.98 -2.93 -10.56
C PRO A 268 26.84 -3.82 -11.03
N LYS A 269 25.99 -4.33 -10.14
CA LYS A 269 24.81 -5.15 -10.49
C LYS A 269 23.49 -4.47 -10.15
N LEU A 270 23.51 -3.19 -9.77
CA LEU A 270 22.32 -2.45 -9.36
C LEU A 270 21.33 -2.37 -10.53
N ASP A 271 20.15 -2.95 -10.38
CA ASP A 271 19.07 -2.95 -11.38
C ASP A 271 17.83 -2.16 -10.92
N THR A 272 17.63 -2.01 -9.61
CA THR A 272 16.48 -1.33 -9.01
C THR A 272 16.95 -0.30 -7.99
N LEU A 273 16.54 0.95 -8.19
CA LEU A 273 16.89 2.07 -7.33
C LEU A 273 15.64 2.83 -6.89
N SER A 274 15.46 3.02 -5.58
CA SER A 274 14.37 3.81 -4.99
C SER A 274 14.93 4.85 -4.02
N LEU A 275 14.76 6.15 -4.30
CA LEU A 275 15.37 7.22 -3.50
C LEU A 275 14.33 8.25 -3.05
N SER A 276 14.36 8.59 -1.77
CA SER A 276 13.74 9.79 -1.19
C SER A 276 14.83 10.58 -0.48
N TRP A 277 15.44 11.50 -1.22
CA TRP A 277 16.48 12.42 -0.74
C TRP A 277 16.46 13.72 -1.53
N LYS A 278 15.86 14.77 -0.95
CA LYS A 278 15.65 16.07 -1.62
C LYS A 278 16.94 16.74 -2.11
N ARG A 279 18.07 16.62 -1.40
CA ARG A 279 19.33 17.24 -1.84
C ARG A 279 19.90 16.59 -3.10
N PHE A 280 19.84 15.26 -3.17
CA PHE A 280 20.36 14.53 -4.32
C PHE A 280 19.57 14.85 -5.59
N THR A 281 18.24 14.92 -5.51
CA THR A 281 17.39 15.25 -6.66
C THR A 281 17.52 16.72 -7.10
N ARG A 282 17.88 17.66 -6.19
CA ARG A 282 18.11 19.08 -6.52
C ARG A 282 19.47 19.38 -7.16
N ASN A 283 20.50 18.62 -6.84
CA ASN A 283 21.87 18.83 -7.36
C ASN A 283 22.35 17.64 -8.18
N PHE A 284 21.50 17.22 -9.12
CA PHE A 284 21.67 16.01 -9.91
C PHE A 284 22.70 16.17 -11.05
N ARG A 285 23.87 16.75 -10.73
CA ARG A 285 24.89 17.14 -11.73
C ARG A 285 25.89 16.03 -12.05
N ASP A 286 26.15 15.14 -11.10
CA ASP A 286 27.18 14.09 -11.22
C ASP A 286 26.57 12.70 -10.97
N MET A 287 25.87 12.18 -11.98
CA MET A 287 25.31 10.83 -11.92
C MET A 287 26.39 9.76 -12.11
N PRO A 288 26.36 8.66 -11.33
CA PRO A 288 27.26 7.55 -11.57
C PRO A 288 27.02 6.88 -12.93
N PRO A 289 28.08 6.52 -13.69
CA PRO A 289 27.97 5.89 -15.01
C PRO A 289 27.26 4.52 -14.99
N VAL A 290 27.14 3.92 -13.80
CA VAL A 290 26.52 2.60 -13.55
C VAL A 290 25.01 2.61 -13.81
N TRP A 291 24.38 3.77 -13.94
CA TRP A 291 22.93 3.88 -14.10
C TRP A 291 22.41 3.41 -15.47
N ASN A 292 23.31 3.20 -16.44
CA ASN A 292 22.97 2.65 -17.76
C ASN A 292 22.36 1.24 -17.75
N GLN A 293 22.49 0.52 -16.62
CA GLN A 293 21.98 -0.83 -16.45
C GLN A 293 20.69 -0.89 -15.63
N LEU A 294 20.24 0.23 -15.07
CA LEU A 294 19.03 0.29 -14.25
C LEU A 294 17.81 -0.12 -15.09
N ARG A 295 17.00 -0.99 -14.49
CA ARG A 295 15.71 -1.45 -15.02
C ARG A 295 14.55 -0.78 -14.31
N ARG A 296 14.69 -0.46 -13.03
CA ARG A 296 13.65 0.19 -12.23
C ARG A 296 14.22 1.39 -11.49
N LEU A 297 13.62 2.55 -11.67
CA LEU A 297 14.02 3.79 -11.02
C LEU A 297 12.82 4.48 -10.38
N TYR A 298 12.86 4.70 -9.07
CA TYR A 298 11.82 5.39 -8.33
C TYR A 298 12.41 6.57 -7.55
N LEU A 299 12.07 7.79 -7.95
CA LEU A 299 12.45 9.02 -7.26
C LEU A 299 11.23 9.60 -6.56
N HIS A 300 11.24 9.57 -5.23
CA HIS A 300 10.17 10.03 -4.33
C HIS A 300 10.46 11.42 -3.74
N SER A 301 11.38 12.17 -4.34
CA SER A 301 11.70 13.54 -3.95
C SER A 301 11.64 14.43 -5.18
N GLU A 302 11.33 15.70 -4.93
CA GLU A 302 11.23 16.75 -5.95
C GLU A 302 12.45 16.76 -6.87
N LEU A 303 12.22 16.48 -8.14
CA LEU A 303 13.19 16.55 -9.23
C LEU A 303 12.86 17.76 -10.11
N PRO A 304 13.80 18.68 -10.35
CA PRO A 304 13.59 19.79 -11.26
C PRO A 304 13.36 19.31 -12.70
N PRO A 305 12.41 19.89 -13.46
CA PRO A 305 12.14 19.52 -14.85
C PRO A 305 13.37 19.52 -15.77
N THR A 306 14.36 20.39 -15.50
CA THR A 306 15.61 20.50 -16.27
C THR A 306 16.49 19.25 -16.18
N HIS A 307 16.32 18.42 -15.15
CA HIS A 307 17.10 17.20 -14.94
C HIS A 307 16.47 15.94 -15.59
N LEU A 308 15.26 16.02 -16.14
CA LEU A 308 14.56 14.86 -16.70
C LEU A 308 15.26 14.25 -17.91
N ILE A 309 15.62 15.06 -18.91
CA ILE A 309 16.31 14.57 -20.11
C ILE A 309 17.71 14.00 -19.76
N PRO A 310 18.56 14.70 -18.99
CA PRO A 310 19.83 14.15 -18.52
C PRO A 310 19.70 12.83 -17.75
N LEU A 311 18.65 12.68 -16.93
CA LEU A 311 18.37 11.46 -16.18
C LEU A 311 17.98 10.30 -17.10
N LEU A 312 16.93 10.50 -17.91
CA LEU A 312 16.36 9.43 -18.73
C LEU A 312 17.33 8.99 -19.83
N SER A 313 18.12 9.91 -20.40
CA SER A 313 19.14 9.59 -21.42
C SER A 313 20.26 8.68 -20.90
N GLN A 314 20.54 8.68 -19.59
CA GLN A 314 21.54 7.82 -18.98
C GLN A 314 21.02 6.44 -18.58
N CYS A 315 19.71 6.21 -18.66
CA CYS A 315 19.05 4.98 -18.22
C CYS A 315 18.27 4.29 -19.36
N PRO A 316 18.92 3.90 -20.48
CA PRO A 316 18.23 3.40 -21.67
C PRO A 316 17.56 2.02 -21.48
N LYS A 317 17.93 1.28 -20.42
CA LYS A 317 17.42 -0.06 -20.11
C LYS A 317 16.25 -0.06 -19.13
N LEU A 318 15.67 1.11 -18.81
CA LEU A 318 14.53 1.21 -17.93
C LEU A 318 13.34 0.41 -18.46
N VAL A 319 12.72 -0.31 -17.55
CA VAL A 319 11.45 -1.04 -17.70
C VAL A 319 10.36 -0.33 -16.91
N GLU A 320 10.69 0.18 -15.73
CA GLU A 320 9.78 0.96 -14.89
C GLU A 320 10.47 2.23 -14.38
N CYS A 321 9.78 3.36 -14.46
CA CYS A 321 10.28 4.62 -13.92
C CYS A 321 9.18 5.42 -13.23
N ARG A 322 9.46 5.89 -12.01
CA ARG A 322 8.60 6.78 -11.24
C ARG A 322 9.35 8.03 -10.84
N LEU A 323 8.75 9.20 -11.08
CA LEU A 323 9.37 10.49 -10.82
C LEU A 323 8.39 11.43 -10.12
N TRP A 324 8.91 12.25 -9.21
CA TRP A 324 8.22 13.41 -8.67
C TRP A 324 8.87 14.67 -9.22
N ILE A 325 8.16 15.40 -10.07
CA ILE A 325 8.60 16.64 -10.69
C ILE A 325 8.05 17.82 -9.89
N SER A 326 8.91 18.78 -9.53
CA SER A 326 8.48 20.04 -8.89
C SER A 326 9.27 21.21 -9.46
N SER A 327 8.64 22.38 -9.53
CA SER A 327 9.37 23.61 -9.91
C SER A 327 10.33 23.97 -8.78
N ASP A 328 11.60 24.22 -9.12
CA ASP A 328 12.51 24.90 -8.20
C ASP A 328 11.97 26.32 -7.93
N ASP A 329 11.96 26.72 -6.66
CA ASP A 329 11.37 27.94 -6.09
C ASP A 329 11.53 29.24 -6.93
N TYR A 330 10.40 29.97 -7.04
CA TYR A 330 10.19 31.44 -7.03
C TYR A 330 11.07 32.41 -7.85
N GLY A 331 11.96 31.98 -8.75
CA GLY A 331 12.97 32.90 -9.31
C GLY A 331 13.10 33.01 -10.82
N ASN A 332 12.89 31.94 -11.59
CA ASN A 332 13.27 31.94 -13.01
C ASN A 332 12.44 30.96 -13.83
N VAL A 333 11.26 31.41 -14.27
CA VAL A 333 10.39 30.72 -15.25
C VAL A 333 11.03 30.67 -16.67
N HIS A 334 12.24 31.24 -16.85
CA HIS A 334 12.85 31.48 -18.17
C HIS A 334 14.17 30.75 -18.45
N GLN A 335 14.52 29.66 -17.74
CA GLN A 335 15.70 28.90 -18.14
C GLN A 335 15.43 28.12 -19.45
N THR A 336 16.33 28.37 -20.41
CA THR A 336 16.35 27.87 -21.79
C THR A 336 16.09 26.37 -21.89
N ALA A 337 15.25 25.99 -22.86
CA ALA A 337 14.93 24.61 -23.21
C ALA A 337 16.20 23.72 -23.26
N PRO A 338 16.22 22.54 -22.61
CA PRO A 338 17.34 21.62 -22.70
C PRO A 338 17.62 21.20 -24.14
N ARG A 339 18.87 20.81 -24.42
CA ARG A 339 19.33 20.35 -25.74
C ARG A 339 18.38 19.28 -26.30
N THR A 340 17.92 19.52 -27.51
CA THR A 340 17.00 18.73 -28.33
C THR A 340 17.62 17.41 -28.77
N GLY A 341 17.65 16.42 -27.88
CA GLY A 341 17.95 15.02 -28.22
C GLY A 341 16.73 14.15 -27.94
N ARG A 342 16.36 13.27 -28.88
CA ARG A 342 15.40 12.19 -28.60
C ARG A 342 15.94 11.31 -27.46
N VAL A 343 15.08 10.99 -26.51
CA VAL A 343 15.39 10.09 -25.39
C VAL A 343 14.78 8.73 -25.71
N SER A 344 15.61 7.79 -26.15
CA SER A 344 15.16 6.44 -26.51
C SER A 344 15.12 5.52 -25.27
N LEU A 345 13.93 5.00 -24.97
CA LEU A 345 13.63 4.10 -23.86
C LEU A 345 12.88 2.86 -24.38
N PRO A 346 13.54 2.00 -25.19
CA PRO A 346 12.86 0.94 -25.95
C PRO A 346 12.22 -0.14 -25.08
N HIS A 347 12.67 -0.30 -23.84
CA HIS A 347 12.19 -1.33 -22.91
C HIS A 347 11.23 -0.79 -21.84
N LEU A 348 10.94 0.52 -21.84
CA LEU A 348 10.11 1.15 -20.82
C LEU A 348 8.67 0.68 -20.99
N GLN A 349 8.16 -0.01 -19.97
CA GLN A 349 6.80 -0.55 -19.92
C GLN A 349 5.91 0.27 -19.00
N SER A 350 6.46 0.78 -17.89
CA SER A 350 5.73 1.60 -16.92
C SER A 350 6.40 2.94 -16.68
N PHE A 351 5.64 4.03 -16.84
CA PHE A 351 6.10 5.37 -16.53
C PHE A 351 5.07 6.12 -15.69
N ILE A 352 5.45 6.47 -14.46
CA ILE A 352 4.57 7.13 -13.50
C ILE A 352 5.18 8.47 -13.10
N VAL A 353 4.43 9.54 -13.26
CA VAL A 353 4.89 10.90 -12.96
C VAL A 353 3.91 11.58 -12.01
N HIS A 354 4.44 12.10 -10.91
CA HIS A 354 3.75 13.04 -10.05
C HIS A 354 4.30 14.45 -10.33
N ASP A 355 3.52 15.32 -10.93
CA ASP A 355 3.94 16.64 -11.39
C ASP A 355 3.26 17.75 -10.58
N THR A 356 4.07 18.51 -9.84
CA THR A 356 3.66 19.75 -9.14
C THR A 356 4.27 21.00 -9.82
N SER A 357 4.92 20.84 -10.98
CA SER A 357 5.64 21.90 -11.68
C SER A 357 4.80 22.63 -12.73
N ILE A 358 5.13 23.90 -12.97
CA ILE A 358 4.62 24.69 -14.10
C ILE A 358 5.83 25.05 -14.95
N SER A 359 6.09 24.27 -16.00
CA SER A 359 7.35 24.35 -16.74
C SER A 359 7.25 23.84 -18.18
N LEU A 360 7.73 24.66 -19.12
CA LEU A 360 7.94 24.27 -20.52
C LEU A 360 9.01 23.18 -20.68
N ALA A 361 9.89 22.97 -19.69
CA ALA A 361 10.85 21.87 -19.72
C ALA A 361 10.17 20.51 -19.57
N THR A 362 9.08 20.42 -18.80
CA THR A 362 8.25 19.21 -18.70
C THR A 362 7.59 18.90 -20.05
N VAL A 363 7.03 19.93 -20.72
CA VAL A 363 6.47 19.82 -22.08
C VAL A 363 7.49 19.26 -23.06
N THR A 364 8.68 19.86 -23.06
CA THR A 364 9.77 19.49 -23.97
C THR A 364 10.19 18.04 -23.72
N THR A 365 10.28 17.63 -22.45
CA THR A 365 10.66 16.27 -22.06
C THR A 365 9.68 15.23 -22.60
N PHE A 366 8.37 15.41 -22.36
CA PHE A 366 7.37 14.43 -22.79
C PHE A 366 7.32 14.25 -24.31
N ARG A 367 7.60 15.32 -25.07
CA ARG A 367 7.68 15.28 -26.54
C ARG A 367 8.88 14.55 -27.11
N VAL A 368 9.97 14.43 -26.36
CA VAL A 368 11.22 13.81 -26.85
C VAL A 368 11.40 12.37 -26.40
N ILE A 369 10.52 11.85 -25.54
CA ILE A 369 10.55 10.46 -25.08
C ILE A 369 10.06 9.55 -26.22
N ASP A 370 10.90 8.58 -26.58
CA ASP A 370 10.61 7.53 -27.54
C ASP A 370 10.58 6.19 -26.79
N ALA A 371 9.38 5.70 -26.46
CA ALA A 371 9.15 4.55 -25.58
C ALA A 371 8.13 3.56 -26.19
N PRO A 372 8.51 2.84 -27.27
CA PRO A 372 7.58 2.00 -28.05
C PRO A 372 6.95 0.84 -27.26
N SER A 373 7.58 0.40 -26.17
CA SER A 373 7.06 -0.69 -25.31
C SER A 373 6.16 -0.19 -24.17
N LEU A 374 5.86 1.12 -24.13
CA LEU A 374 5.12 1.73 -23.02
C LEU A 374 3.67 1.25 -23.03
N SER A 375 3.29 0.52 -21.98
CA SER A 375 1.94 -0.03 -21.81
C SER A 375 1.23 0.52 -20.57
N ARG A 376 1.96 1.11 -19.63
CA ARG A 376 1.46 1.54 -18.33
C ARG A 376 1.88 2.99 -18.06
N VAL A 377 0.93 3.91 -18.06
CA VAL A 377 1.21 5.34 -17.81
C VAL A 377 0.41 5.84 -16.62
N GLY A 378 1.08 6.44 -15.65
CA GLY A 378 0.46 7.14 -14.54
C GLY A 378 0.86 8.61 -14.56
N TYR A 379 -0.11 9.52 -14.52
CA TYR A 379 0.15 10.94 -14.42
C TYR A 379 -0.74 11.56 -13.35
N THR A 380 -0.10 12.03 -12.28
CA THR A 380 -0.75 12.72 -11.17
C THR A 380 -0.29 14.17 -11.15
N ARG A 381 -1.23 15.08 -10.98
CA ARG A 381 -0.99 16.49 -10.78
C ARG A 381 -1.68 16.95 -9.50
N SER A 382 -0.89 17.46 -8.56
CA SER A 382 -1.36 18.10 -7.33
C SER A 382 -0.82 19.53 -7.28
N PHE A 383 -1.59 20.46 -6.71
CA PHE A 383 -1.25 21.88 -6.70
C PHE A 383 -0.93 22.34 -5.28
N SER A 384 0.17 23.07 -5.11
CA SER A 384 0.65 23.59 -3.81
C SER A 384 0.48 25.11 -3.64
N GLY A 385 -0.12 25.82 -4.60
CA GLY A 385 -0.32 27.27 -4.56
C GLY A 385 -1.75 27.69 -4.19
N SER A 386 -1.94 28.90 -3.66
CA SER A 386 -3.24 29.44 -3.24
C SER A 386 -3.66 30.74 -3.93
N SER A 387 -3.03 31.13 -5.04
CA SER A 387 -3.34 32.39 -5.74
C SER A 387 -3.92 32.15 -7.13
N GLY A 388 -4.92 32.97 -7.51
CA GLY A 388 -5.52 32.98 -8.85
C GLY A 388 -4.48 33.11 -9.96
N TRP A 389 -4.67 32.36 -11.03
CA TRP A 389 -3.67 32.18 -12.08
C TRP A 389 -3.71 33.37 -13.03
N ASP A 390 -2.55 33.80 -13.52
CA ASP A 390 -2.49 34.66 -14.69
C ASP A 390 -2.71 33.83 -15.97
N ASP A 391 -3.07 34.52 -17.06
CA ASP A 391 -3.40 33.86 -18.34
C ASP A 391 -2.22 33.03 -18.86
N ASN A 392 -0.98 33.50 -18.66
CA ASN A 392 0.24 32.82 -19.08
C ASN A 392 0.47 31.49 -18.34
N THR A 393 0.23 31.45 -17.03
CA THR A 393 0.29 30.20 -16.25
C THR A 393 -0.72 29.19 -16.75
N THR A 394 -1.94 29.63 -17.05
CA THR A 394 -3.01 28.79 -17.60
C THR A 394 -2.65 28.23 -18.99
N GLU A 395 -2.03 29.04 -19.85
CA GLU A 395 -1.57 28.61 -21.18
C GLU A 395 -0.45 27.54 -21.09
N ILE A 396 0.53 27.74 -20.20
CA ILE A 396 1.60 26.75 -19.97
C ILE A 396 1.01 25.43 -19.47
N LEU A 397 0.02 25.50 -18.59
CA LEU A 397 -0.63 24.33 -18.01
C LEU A 397 -1.43 23.54 -19.05
N ASN A 398 -2.20 24.23 -19.88
CA ASN A 398 -2.87 23.59 -21.01
C ASN A 398 -1.87 22.94 -21.98
N THR A 399 -0.74 23.61 -22.22
CA THR A 399 0.35 23.05 -23.04
C THR A 399 0.99 21.82 -22.39
N GLN A 400 1.24 21.83 -21.08
CA GLN A 400 1.74 20.68 -20.33
C GLN A 400 0.76 19.49 -20.39
N LEU A 401 -0.51 19.72 -20.12
CA LEU A 401 -1.55 18.68 -20.20
C LEU A 401 -1.66 18.12 -21.63
N SER A 402 -1.52 18.98 -22.65
CA SER A 402 -1.48 18.51 -24.04
C SER A 402 -0.27 17.62 -24.32
N SER A 403 0.88 17.89 -23.71
CA SER A 403 2.10 17.08 -23.89
C SER A 403 2.02 15.71 -23.21
N VAL A 404 1.10 15.51 -22.27
CA VAL A 404 0.79 14.18 -21.73
C VAL A 404 0.23 13.28 -22.85
N CYS A 405 -0.49 13.84 -23.83
CA CYS A 405 -0.94 13.07 -25.00
C CYS A 405 0.25 12.59 -25.85
N ASP A 406 1.32 13.39 -25.96
CA ASP A 406 2.54 13.00 -26.67
C ASP A 406 3.20 11.80 -25.97
N LEU A 407 3.24 11.81 -24.63
CA LEU A 407 3.71 10.68 -23.82
C LEU A 407 2.82 9.44 -23.98
N LEU A 408 1.50 9.62 -24.01
CA LEU A 408 0.54 8.53 -24.18
C LEU A 408 0.57 7.96 -25.61
N GLY A 409 0.97 8.76 -26.60
CA GLY A 409 1.22 8.31 -27.97
C GLY A 409 2.56 7.60 -28.17
N ALA A 410 3.42 7.53 -27.15
CA ALA A 410 4.75 6.90 -27.27
C ALA A 410 4.69 5.36 -27.40
N GLY A 411 3.58 4.72 -27.00
CA GLY A 411 3.40 3.27 -27.07
C GLY A 411 1.93 2.85 -26.93
N PRO A 412 1.60 1.56 -27.09
CA PRO A 412 0.24 1.04 -26.93
C PRO A 412 -0.14 0.96 -25.44
N VAL A 413 -0.61 2.08 -24.87
CA VAL A 413 -0.97 2.16 -23.45
C VAL A 413 -2.21 1.29 -23.16
N ASP A 414 -2.03 0.24 -22.37
CA ASP A 414 -3.07 -0.68 -21.88
C ASP A 414 -3.64 -0.23 -20.52
N LYS A 415 -2.80 0.33 -19.64
CA LYS A 415 -3.19 0.82 -18.30
C LYS A 415 -2.85 2.29 -18.14
N LEU A 416 -3.87 3.10 -17.86
CA LEU A 416 -3.77 4.54 -17.71
C LEU A 416 -4.25 4.95 -16.32
N MET A 417 -3.44 5.71 -15.59
CA MET A 417 -3.82 6.33 -14.33
C MET A 417 -3.73 7.86 -14.46
N LEU A 418 -4.83 8.56 -14.20
CA LEU A 418 -4.90 10.01 -14.24
C LEU A 418 -5.50 10.54 -12.94
N ALA A 419 -4.75 11.40 -12.25
CA ALA A 419 -5.22 12.11 -11.07
C ALA A 419 -4.90 13.59 -11.25
N LEU A 420 -5.86 14.37 -11.75
CA LEU A 420 -5.64 15.75 -12.19
C LEU A 420 -6.43 16.71 -11.30
N ALA A 421 -5.83 17.11 -10.17
CA ALA A 421 -6.46 18.06 -9.27
C ALA A 421 -6.67 19.42 -9.97
N TYR A 422 -7.80 20.09 -9.70
CA TYR A 422 -8.14 21.42 -10.23
C TYR A 422 -8.16 21.55 -11.77
N THR A 423 -8.30 20.43 -12.49
CA THR A 423 -8.34 20.44 -13.96
C THR A 423 -9.79 20.34 -14.45
N PRO A 424 -10.25 21.21 -15.36
CA PRO A 424 -11.60 21.14 -15.91
C PRO A 424 -11.89 19.78 -16.58
N SER A 425 -13.10 19.25 -16.42
CA SER A 425 -13.53 17.98 -17.01
C SER A 425 -13.31 17.91 -18.52
N GLU A 426 -13.53 19.03 -19.23
CA GLU A 426 -13.31 19.11 -20.69
C GLU A 426 -11.86 18.78 -21.08
N THR A 427 -10.88 19.27 -20.33
CA THR A 427 -9.47 18.99 -20.58
C THR A 427 -9.15 17.52 -20.34
N VAL A 428 -9.70 16.92 -19.29
CA VAL A 428 -9.54 15.48 -19.02
C VAL A 428 -10.18 14.64 -20.13
N VAL A 429 -11.39 15.00 -20.56
CA VAL A 429 -12.08 14.35 -21.69
C VAL A 429 -11.25 14.46 -22.98
N ASN A 430 -10.65 15.61 -23.27
CA ASN A 430 -9.80 15.81 -24.44
C ASN A 430 -8.55 14.91 -24.42
N ILE A 431 -7.98 14.65 -23.24
CA ILE A 431 -6.89 13.67 -23.07
C ILE A 431 -7.44 12.26 -23.33
N LEU A 432 -8.54 11.87 -22.69
CA LEU A 432 -9.13 10.53 -22.84
C LEU A 432 -9.58 10.22 -24.27
N LYS A 433 -10.12 11.21 -25.01
CA LYS A 433 -10.49 11.07 -26.43
C LYS A 433 -9.29 10.77 -27.33
N LYS A 434 -8.11 11.31 -26.98
CA LYS A 434 -6.87 11.07 -27.75
C LYS A 434 -6.25 9.70 -27.47
N VAL A 435 -6.70 9.02 -26.41
CA VAL A 435 -6.06 7.81 -25.88
C VAL A 435 -7.09 6.69 -25.89
N SER A 436 -7.29 6.10 -27.08
CA SER A 436 -8.34 5.09 -27.31
C SER A 436 -7.92 3.65 -26.99
N SER A 437 -6.64 3.41 -26.72
CA SER A 437 -6.07 2.08 -26.44
C SER A 437 -6.27 1.49 -25.03
N PRO A 438 -6.45 2.25 -23.92
CA PRO A 438 -6.41 1.66 -22.58
C PRO A 438 -7.58 0.73 -22.29
N LYS A 439 -7.25 -0.41 -21.66
CA LYS A 439 -8.21 -1.39 -21.12
C LYS A 439 -8.45 -1.20 -19.63
N HIS A 440 -7.46 -0.65 -18.92
CA HIS A 440 -7.53 -0.38 -17.49
C HIS A 440 -7.33 1.11 -17.25
N VAL A 441 -8.35 1.78 -16.73
CA VAL A 441 -8.29 3.21 -16.40
C VAL A 441 -8.51 3.41 -14.90
N ILE A 442 -7.59 4.17 -14.29
CA ILE A 442 -7.67 4.61 -12.90
C ILE A 442 -7.83 6.13 -12.90
N LEU A 443 -8.93 6.63 -12.33
CA LEU A 443 -9.21 8.05 -12.19
C LEU A 443 -9.13 8.45 -10.72
N GLY A 444 -8.30 9.45 -10.44
CA GLY A 444 -8.08 9.94 -9.09
C GLY A 444 -6.97 9.21 -8.33
N GLN A 445 -6.73 9.65 -7.11
CA GLN A 445 -5.65 9.16 -6.27
C GLN A 445 -6.25 8.24 -5.20
N LYS A 446 -5.72 7.02 -5.10
CA LYS A 446 -6.10 6.07 -4.04
C LYS A 446 -5.77 6.69 -2.66
N PRO A 447 -6.65 6.53 -1.66
CA PRO A 447 -6.49 7.18 -0.36
C PRO A 447 -5.41 6.50 0.46
N LEU A 448 -4.35 7.24 0.80
CA LEU A 448 -3.26 6.71 1.62
C LEU A 448 -3.81 6.08 2.92
N PRO A 449 -3.29 4.92 3.36
CA PRO A 449 -3.76 4.21 4.56
C PRO A 449 -3.56 4.97 5.89
N PHE A 450 -3.06 6.21 5.86
CA PHE A 450 -2.84 7.07 7.02
C PHE A 450 -3.72 8.31 6.97
N ARG A 451 -5.01 8.16 7.31
CA ARG A 451 -5.81 9.26 7.86
C ARG A 451 -5.82 9.16 9.39
N GLN A 452 -4.82 9.75 10.05
CA GLN A 452 -4.94 10.16 11.45
C GLN A 452 -4.17 11.46 11.70
N ALA A 453 -4.88 12.58 11.64
CA ALA A 453 -4.84 13.60 12.68
C ALA A 453 -6.23 13.46 13.33
N GLU A 454 -6.36 13.10 14.60
CA GLU A 454 -6.24 13.98 15.75
C GLU A 454 -6.13 13.14 17.05
N SER A 455 -5.53 13.74 18.10
CA SER A 455 -5.61 13.39 19.54
C SER A 455 -4.36 12.87 20.27
N THR A 456 -3.21 12.61 19.63
CA THR A 456 -1.94 12.53 20.38
C THR A 456 -1.02 13.64 19.91
N GLY A 457 -0.57 14.50 20.83
CA GLY A 457 0.21 15.71 20.58
C GLY A 457 1.61 15.50 19.99
N SER A 458 1.75 14.63 18.99
CA SER A 458 2.96 14.40 18.21
C SER A 458 2.79 15.04 16.83
N PRO A 459 3.62 16.06 16.47
CA PRO A 459 3.45 16.81 15.24
C PRO A 459 3.98 16.01 14.03
N ARG A 460 3.19 15.06 13.52
CA ARG A 460 3.38 14.42 12.20
C ARG A 460 2.90 15.33 11.06
N TYR A 461 3.24 16.61 11.11
CA TYR A 461 2.50 17.67 10.39
C TYR A 461 3.03 18.02 8.99
N MET A 462 3.92 17.23 8.36
CA MET A 462 4.52 17.66 7.08
C MET A 462 4.64 16.58 5.99
N ASP A 463 4.75 15.28 6.29
CA ASP A 463 4.88 14.25 5.22
C ASP A 463 3.52 13.89 4.59
N THR A 464 2.41 14.19 5.28
CA THR A 464 1.03 13.91 4.83
C THR A 464 0.41 15.06 4.03
N MET A 465 0.80 16.33 4.28
CA MET A 465 0.19 17.48 3.60
C MET A 465 0.49 17.54 2.10
N TYR A 466 1.63 17.04 1.63
CA TYR A 466 2.02 17.14 0.21
C TYR A 466 1.53 15.97 -0.66
N HIS A 467 1.08 14.87 -0.04
CA HIS A 467 0.56 13.69 -0.75
C HIS A 467 -0.95 13.51 -0.61
N GLN A 468 -1.59 14.30 0.25
CA GLN A 468 -3.04 14.32 0.38
C GLN A 468 -3.60 15.33 -0.62
N THR A 469 -4.16 14.85 -1.72
CA THR A 469 -5.31 15.57 -2.27
C THR A 469 -6.38 15.55 -1.18
N LEU A 470 -6.70 16.71 -0.60
CA LEU A 470 -7.82 16.85 0.32
C LEU A 470 -9.07 16.19 -0.31
N PRO A 471 -9.92 15.50 0.47
CA PRO A 471 -11.19 14.97 -0.04
C PRO A 471 -11.97 16.10 -0.74
N GLY A 472 -12.37 15.86 -1.99
CA GLY A 472 -13.04 16.85 -2.86
C GLY A 472 -12.18 17.59 -3.90
N LEU A 473 -10.89 17.24 -4.07
CA LEU A 473 -10.03 17.90 -5.09
C LEU A 473 -10.07 17.28 -6.49
N ASN A 474 -10.57 16.05 -6.63
CA ASN A 474 -10.90 15.49 -7.95
C ASN A 474 -12.24 16.07 -8.41
N GLN A 475 -12.18 17.02 -9.33
CA GLN A 475 -13.35 17.67 -9.92
C GLN A 475 -13.79 17.03 -11.24
N PHE A 476 -13.21 15.87 -11.61
CA PHE A 476 -13.62 15.19 -12.83
C PHE A 476 -15.05 14.68 -12.68
N ASP A 477 -15.94 15.26 -13.47
CA ASP A 477 -17.35 14.85 -13.53
C ASP A 477 -17.45 13.53 -14.31
N LEU A 478 -17.70 12.44 -13.58
CA LEU A 478 -17.82 11.08 -14.12
C LEU A 478 -19.02 10.94 -15.07
N SER A 479 -19.99 11.86 -15.03
CA SER A 479 -21.11 11.89 -15.98
C SER A 479 -20.65 11.99 -17.43
N ASN A 480 -19.46 12.54 -17.67
CA ASN A 480 -18.84 12.59 -19.00
C ASN A 480 -18.48 11.21 -19.58
N LEU A 481 -18.51 10.15 -18.78
CA LEU A 481 -18.28 8.76 -19.23
C LEU A 481 -19.57 8.00 -19.57
N ILE A 482 -20.74 8.58 -19.25
CA ILE A 482 -22.07 8.03 -19.56
C ILE A 482 -22.32 8.12 -21.06
N ILE A 483 -22.75 7.03 -21.69
CA ILE A 483 -23.07 6.99 -23.11
C ILE A 483 -24.56 7.25 -23.27
N THR A 484 -24.93 8.45 -23.75
CA THR A 484 -26.34 8.82 -23.92
C THR A 484 -26.86 8.48 -25.32
N ASP A 485 -28.02 7.83 -25.41
CA ASP A 485 -28.70 7.56 -26.68
C ASP A 485 -29.54 8.79 -27.09
N PHE A 486 -28.90 9.82 -27.69
CA PHE A 486 -29.64 10.93 -28.30
C PHE A 486 -29.67 10.82 -29.83
N SER A 487 -30.84 11.10 -30.39
CA SER A 487 -31.30 10.91 -31.78
C SER A 487 -30.60 11.75 -32.88
N SER A 488 -29.35 12.19 -32.68
CA SER A 488 -28.60 12.95 -33.70
C SER A 488 -27.22 12.31 -33.97
N SER A 489 -26.93 12.06 -35.25
CA SER A 489 -25.79 11.24 -35.70
C SER A 489 -24.39 11.82 -35.44
N GLU A 490 -24.26 13.13 -35.19
CA GLU A 490 -22.96 13.79 -34.98
C GLU A 490 -22.50 13.76 -33.50
N SER A 491 -23.42 13.86 -32.53
CA SER A 491 -23.09 13.82 -31.08
C SER A 491 -22.73 12.41 -30.59
N ILE A 492 -23.35 11.37 -31.17
CA ILE A 492 -23.07 9.96 -30.85
C ILE A 492 -21.61 9.61 -31.16
N ALA A 493 -21.04 10.13 -32.24
CA ALA A 493 -19.67 9.87 -32.64
C ALA A 493 -18.63 10.46 -31.67
N GLU A 494 -18.97 11.54 -30.95
CA GLU A 494 -18.05 12.21 -30.02
C GLU A 494 -18.02 11.59 -28.62
N GLN A 495 -19.13 11.02 -28.14
CA GLN A 495 -19.21 10.35 -26.82
C GLN A 495 -18.80 8.87 -26.87
N VAL A 496 -19.13 8.15 -27.96
CA VAL A 496 -18.72 6.75 -28.17
C VAL A 496 -17.20 6.60 -28.29
N ASN A 497 -16.47 7.68 -28.57
CA ASN A 497 -15.02 7.68 -28.72
C ASN A 497 -14.21 7.80 -27.40
N ILE A 498 -14.85 7.97 -26.24
CA ILE A 498 -14.12 8.07 -24.97
C ILE A 498 -13.91 6.67 -24.38
N LEU A 499 -12.66 6.20 -24.41
CA LEU A 499 -12.23 4.90 -23.86
C LEU A 499 -13.05 3.71 -24.40
N PRO A 500 -13.01 3.44 -25.72
CA PRO A 500 -13.81 2.36 -26.32
C PRO A 500 -13.35 0.96 -25.89
N ASN A 501 -12.09 0.79 -25.47
CA ASN A 501 -11.50 -0.50 -25.07
C ASN A 501 -11.54 -0.76 -23.55
N LEU A 502 -12.25 0.08 -22.78
CA LEU A 502 -12.27 0.00 -21.32
C LEU A 502 -12.90 -1.31 -20.82
N GLU A 503 -12.13 -2.08 -20.05
CA GLU A 503 -12.56 -3.30 -19.37
C GLU A 503 -12.52 -3.15 -17.84
N ILE A 504 -11.56 -2.39 -17.32
CA ILE A 504 -11.36 -2.17 -15.87
C ILE A 504 -11.38 -0.67 -15.57
N LEU A 505 -12.32 -0.25 -14.72
CA LEU A 505 -12.43 1.13 -14.26
C LEU A 505 -12.24 1.19 -12.74
N GLU A 506 -11.30 2.00 -12.28
CA GLU A 506 -11.14 2.32 -10.86
C GLU A 506 -11.24 3.83 -10.67
N VAL A 507 -12.05 4.28 -9.73
CA VAL A 507 -12.22 5.70 -9.45
C VAL A 507 -12.14 5.98 -7.97
N TYR A 508 -11.33 6.97 -7.61
CA TYR A 508 -11.02 7.34 -6.23
C TYR A 508 -11.32 8.81 -5.93
N GLY A 509 -11.71 9.07 -4.67
CA GLY A 509 -12.00 10.41 -4.16
C GLY A 509 -13.32 10.97 -4.68
N ILE A 510 -14.36 10.12 -4.75
CA ILE A 510 -15.65 10.48 -5.33
C ILE A 510 -16.51 11.15 -4.26
N SER A 511 -16.71 12.47 -4.39
CA SER A 511 -17.51 13.26 -3.43
C SER A 511 -18.89 13.67 -3.96
N HIS A 512 -19.04 13.89 -5.27
CA HIS A 512 -20.25 14.51 -5.86
C HIS A 512 -21.07 13.59 -6.78
N PHE A 513 -20.63 12.35 -6.99
CA PHE A 513 -21.30 11.38 -7.85
C PHE A 513 -22.11 10.40 -7.00
N SER A 514 -23.42 10.29 -7.28
CA SER A 514 -24.34 9.45 -6.49
C SER A 514 -24.23 7.96 -6.85
N ASP A 515 -24.86 7.11 -6.04
CA ASP A 515 -24.94 5.67 -6.34
C ASP A 515 -25.81 5.43 -7.60
N ASP A 516 -26.82 6.27 -7.84
CA ASP A 516 -27.68 6.20 -9.03
C ASP A 516 -26.94 6.65 -10.30
N ASP A 517 -26.08 7.67 -10.22
CA ASP A 517 -25.24 8.08 -11.35
C ASP A 517 -24.21 6.98 -11.71
N ALA A 518 -23.65 6.31 -10.69
CA ALA A 518 -22.76 5.16 -10.89
C ALA A 518 -23.48 3.98 -11.54
N LEU A 519 -24.73 3.74 -11.15
CA LEU A 519 -25.60 2.75 -11.78
C LEU A 519 -25.88 3.10 -13.26
N GLU A 520 -26.19 4.37 -13.56
CA GLU A 520 -26.44 4.84 -14.93
C GLU A 520 -25.19 4.71 -15.82
N LEU A 521 -24.02 5.08 -15.30
CA LEU A 521 -22.74 4.92 -16.00
C LEU A 521 -22.48 3.45 -16.37
N ILE A 522 -22.66 2.52 -15.43
CA ILE A 522 -22.43 1.11 -15.69
C ILE A 522 -23.45 0.57 -16.71
N LYS A 523 -24.75 0.90 -16.56
CA LYS A 523 -25.80 0.46 -17.49
C LYS A 523 -25.54 0.96 -18.92
N SER A 524 -25.24 2.25 -19.09
CA SER A 524 -24.99 2.84 -20.41
C SER A 524 -23.83 2.15 -21.14
N ARG A 525 -22.77 1.76 -20.42
CA ARG A 525 -21.62 1.02 -20.97
C ARG A 525 -21.97 -0.43 -21.31
N LEU A 526 -22.80 -1.10 -20.51
CA LEU A 526 -23.30 -2.45 -20.80
C LEU A 526 -24.16 -2.48 -22.07
N ASP A 527 -25.04 -1.49 -22.23
CA ASP A 527 -25.88 -1.36 -23.44
C ASP A 527 -25.03 -1.07 -24.68
N ALA A 528 -24.07 -0.15 -24.57
CA ALA A 528 -23.13 0.15 -25.65
C ALA A 528 -22.26 -1.06 -26.02
N SER A 529 -21.86 -1.88 -25.03
CA SER A 529 -21.12 -3.12 -25.24
C SER A 529 -21.94 -4.17 -25.99
N LYS A 530 -23.22 -4.35 -25.61
CA LYS A 530 -24.16 -5.20 -26.35
C LYS A 530 -24.36 -4.74 -27.78
N ALA A 531 -24.40 -3.43 -28.01
CA ALA A 531 -24.49 -2.85 -29.34
C ALA A 531 -23.17 -2.94 -30.15
N GLY A 532 -22.10 -3.53 -29.58
CA GLY A 532 -20.79 -3.68 -30.23
C GLY A 532 -20.02 -2.36 -30.36
N ARG A 533 -20.41 -1.30 -29.64
CA ARG A 533 -19.80 0.04 -29.72
C ARG A 533 -18.56 0.18 -28.83
N VAL A 534 -18.51 -0.53 -27.69
CA VAL A 534 -17.40 -0.50 -26.71
C VAL A 534 -17.10 -1.91 -26.17
N ALA A 535 -15.93 -2.09 -25.55
CA ALA A 535 -15.58 -3.31 -24.83
C ALA A 535 -16.49 -3.55 -23.61
N GLY A 536 -16.63 -4.82 -23.23
CA GLY A 536 -17.40 -5.19 -22.05
C GLY A 536 -16.62 -4.92 -20.76
N LEU A 537 -17.24 -4.19 -19.83
CA LEU A 537 -16.68 -3.99 -18.49
C LEU A 537 -16.55 -5.34 -17.78
N LYS A 538 -15.40 -5.56 -17.13
CA LYS A 538 -15.07 -6.75 -16.34
C LYS A 538 -15.01 -6.42 -14.85
N THR A 539 -14.40 -5.30 -14.50
CA THR A 539 -14.23 -4.88 -13.10
C THR A 539 -14.46 -3.39 -12.97
N VAL A 540 -15.27 -2.99 -11.99
CA VAL A 540 -15.50 -1.59 -11.65
C VAL A 540 -15.28 -1.39 -10.17
N THR A 541 -14.38 -0.47 -9.81
CA THR A 541 -14.10 -0.08 -8.44
C THR A 541 -14.45 1.39 -8.23
N PHE A 542 -15.32 1.67 -7.28
CA PHE A 542 -15.64 3.04 -6.86
C PHE A 542 -15.28 3.20 -5.39
N HIS A 543 -14.48 4.23 -5.10
CA HIS A 543 -14.16 4.65 -3.73
C HIS A 543 -14.80 6.00 -3.45
N PHE A 544 -15.85 5.98 -2.63
CA PHE A 544 -16.65 7.13 -2.27
C PHE A 544 -16.18 7.76 -0.96
N ASP A 545 -16.01 9.09 -0.99
CA ASP A 545 -15.74 9.93 0.19
C ASP A 545 -17.06 10.34 0.86
N ARG A 546 -18.07 9.46 0.83
CA ARG A 546 -19.40 9.64 1.40
C ARG A 546 -19.93 8.32 1.94
N ARG A 547 -21.03 8.39 2.69
CA ARG A 547 -21.78 7.19 3.10
C ARG A 547 -22.55 6.63 1.90
N ILE A 548 -22.82 5.33 1.96
CA ILE A 548 -23.70 4.67 1.00
C ILE A 548 -25.10 5.29 1.05
N GLU A 549 -25.65 5.64 -0.12
CA GLU A 549 -27.02 6.13 -0.28
C GLU A 549 -27.91 4.97 -0.72
N ARG A 550 -27.41 4.13 -1.64
CA ARG A 550 -28.13 2.99 -2.20
C ARG A 550 -27.18 1.84 -2.56
N ASP A 551 -27.56 0.60 -2.25
CA ASP A 551 -26.84 -0.57 -2.74
C ASP A 551 -27.29 -0.91 -4.17
N ILE A 552 -26.36 -0.80 -5.12
CA ILE A 552 -26.58 -0.98 -6.55
C ILE A 552 -26.09 -2.34 -7.07
N LYS A 553 -25.45 -3.17 -6.23
CA LYS A 553 -24.81 -4.44 -6.65
C LYS A 553 -25.81 -5.41 -7.28
N GLU A 554 -26.90 -5.71 -6.58
CA GLU A 554 -27.90 -6.67 -7.06
C GLU A 554 -28.61 -6.21 -8.34
N GLU A 555 -28.80 -4.90 -8.50
CA GLU A 555 -29.45 -4.34 -9.67
C GLU A 555 -28.56 -4.43 -10.90
N ILE A 556 -27.26 -4.14 -10.76
CA ILE A 556 -26.27 -4.30 -11.84
C ILE A 556 -26.18 -5.77 -12.26
N ASP A 557 -26.12 -6.70 -11.30
CA ASP A 557 -26.09 -8.14 -11.59
C ASP A 557 -27.34 -8.60 -12.35
N ARG A 558 -28.52 -8.11 -11.94
CA ARG A 558 -29.78 -8.41 -12.63
C ARG A 558 -29.80 -7.83 -14.05
N TYR A 559 -29.31 -6.61 -14.21
CA TYR A 559 -29.27 -5.92 -15.49
C TYR A 559 -28.27 -6.56 -16.46
N ALA A 560 -27.05 -6.87 -16.01
CA ALA A 560 -26.03 -7.57 -16.79
C ALA A 560 -26.55 -8.92 -17.32
N ARG A 561 -27.27 -9.69 -16.48
CA ARG A 561 -27.96 -10.92 -16.90
C ARG A 561 -29.03 -10.66 -17.97
N ALA A 562 -29.86 -9.63 -17.81
CA ALA A 562 -30.91 -9.29 -18.77
C ALA A 562 -30.35 -8.87 -20.14
N VAL A 563 -29.19 -8.19 -20.15
CA VAL A 563 -28.51 -7.73 -21.36
C VAL A 563 -27.64 -8.84 -21.99
N SER A 564 -27.54 -10.02 -21.36
CA SER A 564 -26.64 -11.12 -21.77
C SER A 564 -25.16 -10.71 -21.83
N ALA A 565 -24.77 -9.76 -20.99
CA ALA A 565 -23.39 -9.32 -20.84
C ALA A 565 -22.60 -10.25 -19.88
N SER A 566 -21.27 -10.21 -19.96
CA SER A 566 -20.42 -10.85 -18.96
C SER A 566 -20.67 -10.27 -17.57
N PRO A 567 -20.58 -11.07 -16.49
CA PRO A 567 -20.71 -10.54 -15.13
C PRO A 567 -19.62 -9.50 -14.86
N VAL A 568 -20.01 -8.37 -14.27
CA VAL A 568 -19.11 -7.28 -13.87
C VAL A 568 -18.78 -7.43 -12.39
N GLU A 569 -17.51 -7.55 -12.04
CA GLU A 569 -17.07 -7.53 -10.64
C GLU A 569 -17.13 -6.09 -10.09
N LEU A 570 -18.05 -5.84 -9.15
CA LEU A 570 -18.25 -4.50 -8.58
C LEU A 570 -17.67 -4.38 -7.15
N LYS A 571 -16.68 -3.50 -6.98
CA LYS A 571 -16.05 -3.15 -5.71
C LYS A 571 -16.44 -1.74 -5.30
N LEU A 572 -17.43 -1.62 -4.41
CA LEU A 572 -17.84 -0.34 -3.83
C LEU A 572 -17.23 -0.22 -2.44
N VAL A 573 -16.42 0.80 -2.24
CA VAL A 573 -15.81 1.15 -0.95
C VAL A 573 -16.31 2.54 -0.56
N TYR A 574 -16.77 2.67 0.67
CA TYR A 574 -17.27 3.92 1.24
C TYR A 574 -16.43 4.24 2.46
N GLU A 575 -15.92 5.47 2.59
CA GLU A 575 -15.19 5.86 3.79
C GLU A 575 -16.11 5.84 5.02
N MET A 576 -15.79 4.96 5.96
CA MET A 576 -16.28 5.00 7.34
C MET A 576 -15.10 5.38 8.24
N ALA A 577 -15.32 6.36 9.12
CA ALA A 577 -14.33 6.72 10.13
C ALA A 577 -14.14 5.59 11.13
N ASP A 578 -12.89 5.42 11.55
CA ASP A 578 -12.35 4.55 12.60
C ASP A 578 -12.12 3.07 12.27
N ASP A 579 -10.84 2.75 12.09
CA ASP A 579 -10.20 1.66 12.82
C ASP A 579 -8.70 1.97 13.05
N GLN A 580 -8.25 1.92 14.31
CA GLN A 580 -6.83 2.16 14.66
C GLN A 580 -6.00 0.87 14.50
N PRO A 581 -4.80 0.92 13.88
CA PRO A 581 -3.88 -0.22 13.87
C PRO A 581 -3.02 -0.33 15.15
N THR A 582 -2.79 -1.56 15.61
CA THR A 582 -2.04 -1.96 16.81
C THR A 582 -0.50 -1.71 16.81
N HIS A 583 0.06 -1.00 15.81
CA HIS A 583 1.51 -0.99 15.52
C HIS A 583 2.35 0.10 16.22
N MET A 584 1.86 0.71 17.31
CA MET A 584 2.52 1.85 17.98
C MET A 584 3.25 1.53 19.30
N LYS A 585 3.37 0.26 19.71
CA LYS A 585 4.04 -0.10 20.98
C LYS A 585 5.57 0.02 20.89
N HIS A 586 6.14 1.01 21.57
CA HIS A 586 7.59 1.16 21.73
C HIS A 586 8.22 -0.14 22.26
N GLY A 587 9.27 -0.63 21.58
CA GLY A 587 9.96 -1.88 21.91
C GLY A 587 9.45 -3.13 21.18
N SER A 588 8.37 -3.04 20.40
CA SER A 588 7.93 -4.13 19.51
C SER A 588 8.93 -4.40 18.38
N SER A 589 9.03 -5.65 17.95
CA SER A 589 9.75 -6.06 16.73
C SER A 589 9.18 -5.38 15.48
N SER A 590 7.87 -5.09 15.47
CA SER A 590 7.12 -4.41 14.41
C SER A 590 7.10 -2.88 14.53
N TYR A 591 7.87 -2.31 15.45
CA TYR A 591 7.79 -0.89 15.78
C TYR A 591 8.28 -0.01 14.62
N GLY A 592 7.41 0.90 14.14
CA GLY A 592 7.65 1.79 13.01
C GLY A 592 7.17 1.27 11.65
N LEU A 593 6.57 0.07 11.58
CA LEU A 593 5.97 -0.49 10.37
C LEU A 593 4.54 0.03 10.14
N SER A 594 4.07 0.01 8.89
CA SER A 594 2.65 0.22 8.56
C SER A 594 1.77 -0.93 9.07
N GLY A 595 0.43 -0.77 9.01
CA GLY A 595 -0.53 -1.83 9.37
C GLY A 595 -0.36 -3.13 8.59
N GLU A 596 0.26 -3.06 7.42
CA GLU A 596 0.60 -4.22 6.57
C GLU A 596 2.02 -4.78 6.86
N GLY A 597 2.73 -4.24 7.85
CA GLY A 597 4.08 -4.67 8.20
C GLY A 597 5.19 -4.12 7.29
N LEU A 598 4.94 -3.02 6.58
CA LEU A 598 5.92 -2.42 5.65
C LEU A 598 6.77 -1.35 6.34
N SER A 599 8.07 -1.34 6.02
CA SER A 599 9.11 -0.44 6.55
C SER A 599 8.95 1.02 6.18
N TRP A 600 8.14 1.25 5.17
CA TRP A 600 7.70 2.55 4.75
C TRP A 600 6.22 2.33 4.45
N ALA A 601 5.39 3.26 4.88
CA ALA A 601 4.23 3.62 4.08
C ALA A 601 4.79 4.10 2.75
N SER A 602 5.29 3.19 1.90
CA SER A 602 5.40 3.56 0.51
C SER A 602 4.03 4.11 0.15
N SER A 603 3.95 4.97 -0.82
CA SER A 603 2.73 4.98 -1.62
C SER A 603 2.55 3.55 -2.20
N VAL A 604 2.15 2.59 -1.33
CA VAL A 604 1.98 1.14 -1.52
C VAL A 604 0.93 0.90 -2.60
N GLU A 605 0.24 1.94 -3.00
CA GLU A 605 -0.88 1.88 -3.91
C GLU A 605 -0.48 1.73 -5.38
N TYR A 606 0.81 1.57 -5.69
CA TYR A 606 1.27 1.34 -7.05
C TYR A 606 2.20 0.13 -7.20
N ASP A 607 2.45 -0.67 -6.16
CA ASP A 607 3.04 -2.01 -6.37
C ASP A 607 1.97 -2.97 -6.98
N GLU A 608 0.68 -2.67 -6.81
CA GLU A 608 -0.45 -3.28 -7.56
C GLU A 608 -0.55 -2.79 -9.02
N PHE A 609 0.41 -1.98 -9.50
CA PHE A 609 0.52 -1.65 -10.93
C PHE A 609 1.20 -2.75 -11.75
N GLN A 610 1.66 -3.84 -11.11
CA GLN A 610 2.33 -4.98 -11.73
C GLN A 610 1.41 -5.97 -12.43
#